data_AF-A0A2K6UGD3-F1
#
_entry.id   AF-A0A2K6UGD3-F1
#
_cell.length_a   1.000
_cell.length_b   1.000
_cell.length_c   1.000
_cell.angle_alpha   90.00
_cell.angle_beta   90.00
_cell.angle_gamma   90.00
#
_symmetry.space_group_name_H-M   'P 1'
#
loop_
_entity.id
_entity.type
_entity.pdbx_description
1 polymer ?
#
loop_
_entity_poly.entity_id
_entity_poly.type
_entity_poly.pdbx_seq_one_letter_code
_entity_poly.pdbx_strand_id
1 'polypeptide(L)'
;MTDDKDVLRDVWFGRIPTCFTLYQDEITEREAEPYYLLLPRVSYLTLVTDKVKKHFQKVMRQEDISEIWFEYEGTPLKWHYPIGLLFDLLASSSALPWNITVHFKSFPEKDLLHCPSKDAIEAHFMSCMKEADALKHKSQVINEMQKKDHKQLWMGLQNDDD
;
A
#
# COMPACT_ATOMS: atom_id res chain seq x y z
N MET A 1 -19.09 4.86 -25.02
CA MET A 1 -18.59 3.51 -24.64
C MET A 1 -17.07 3.45 -24.60
N THR A 2 -16.33 4.19 -25.44
CA THR A 2 -14.87 4.39 -25.29
C THR A 2 -14.53 5.27 -24.09
N ASP A 3 -15.27 6.36 -23.91
CA ASP A 3 -14.96 7.39 -22.90
C ASP A 3 -15.01 6.85 -21.45
N ASP A 4 -15.97 5.97 -21.14
CA ASP A 4 -16.05 5.34 -19.81
C ASP A 4 -14.86 4.43 -19.52
N LYS A 5 -14.34 3.73 -20.54
CA LYS A 5 -13.15 2.87 -20.39
C LYS A 5 -11.89 3.70 -20.16
N ASP A 6 -11.79 4.85 -20.83
CA ASP A 6 -10.65 5.76 -20.63
C ASP A 6 -10.63 6.28 -19.18
N VAL A 7 -11.80 6.66 -18.62
CA VAL A 7 -11.90 7.07 -17.21
C VAL A 7 -11.49 5.95 -16.25
N LEU A 8 -11.94 4.72 -16.48
CA LEU A 8 -11.54 3.56 -15.64
C LEU A 8 -10.01 3.37 -15.67
N ARG A 9 -9.42 3.49 -16.85
CA ARG A 9 -7.99 3.34 -17.07
C ARG A 9 -7.19 4.46 -16.39
N ASP A 10 -7.65 5.70 -16.48
CA ASP A 10 -7.01 6.85 -15.81
C ASP A 10 -7.05 6.72 -14.28
N VAL A 11 -8.16 6.19 -13.73
CA VAL A 11 -8.27 5.89 -12.30
C VAL A 11 -7.30 4.77 -11.90
N TRP A 12 -7.26 3.67 -12.65
CA TRP A 12 -6.43 2.50 -12.37
C TRP A 12 -4.92 2.83 -12.41
N PHE A 13 -4.49 3.51 -13.47
CA PHE A 13 -3.08 3.86 -13.68
C PHE A 13 -2.64 5.15 -12.97
N GLY A 14 -3.50 5.75 -12.14
CA GLY A 14 -3.11 6.90 -11.30
C GLY A 14 -1.87 6.60 -10.45
N ARG A 15 -0.87 7.49 -10.49
CA ARG A 15 0.39 7.37 -9.72
C ARG A 15 0.63 8.58 -8.82
N ILE A 16 1.31 8.36 -7.71
CA ILE A 16 1.80 9.40 -6.79
C ILE A 16 3.33 9.32 -6.75
N PRO A 17 4.06 10.41 -7.07
CA PRO A 17 5.50 10.45 -6.87
C PRO A 17 5.80 10.53 -5.38
N THR A 18 6.54 9.55 -4.88
CA THR A 18 6.83 9.37 -3.46
C THR A 18 8.33 9.30 -3.22
N CYS A 19 8.79 10.01 -2.20
CA CYS A 19 10.14 9.92 -1.65
C CYS A 19 10.08 9.17 -0.32
N PHE A 20 10.74 8.02 -0.23
CA PHE A 20 10.90 7.28 1.01
C PHE A 20 12.23 7.64 1.65
N THR A 21 12.22 8.05 2.91
CA THR A 21 13.42 8.35 3.70
C THR A 21 13.44 7.48 4.95
N LEU A 22 14.58 6.88 5.29
CA LEU A 22 14.69 6.11 6.54
C LEU A 22 14.62 7.06 7.75
N TYR A 23 13.92 6.66 8.80
CA TYR A 23 13.86 7.44 10.04
C TYR A 23 15.26 7.68 10.63
N GLN A 24 15.50 8.89 11.14
CA GLN A 24 16.84 9.36 11.49
C GLN A 24 17.47 8.61 12.67
N ASP A 25 16.65 8.10 13.60
CA ASP A 25 17.14 7.34 14.75
C ASP A 25 17.21 5.83 14.50
N GLU A 26 16.94 5.37 13.27
CA GLU A 26 17.16 3.96 12.91
C GLU A 26 18.64 3.61 12.92
N ILE A 27 18.98 2.48 13.52
CA ILE A 27 20.37 2.03 13.64
C ILE A 27 20.80 1.44 12.29
N THR A 28 21.67 2.17 11.58
CA THR A 28 22.23 1.75 10.30
C THR A 28 23.74 1.54 10.34
N GLU A 29 24.25 0.62 9.54
CA GLU A 29 25.70 0.42 9.31
C GLU A 29 26.33 1.53 8.47
N ARG A 30 25.53 2.21 7.65
CA ARG A 30 25.91 3.33 6.77
C ARG A 30 24.70 4.19 6.44
N GLU A 31 24.95 5.41 5.94
CA GLU A 31 23.89 6.33 5.53
C GLU A 31 22.98 5.70 4.46
N ALA A 32 21.67 5.88 4.64
CA ALA A 32 20.63 5.36 3.76
C ALA A 32 20.22 6.44 2.76
N GLU A 33 20.44 6.20 1.47
CA GLU A 33 19.93 7.10 0.43
C GLU A 33 18.39 7.04 0.35
N PRO A 34 17.70 8.17 0.11
CA PRO A 34 16.26 8.16 -0.15
C PRO A 34 15.89 7.29 -1.36
N TYR A 35 14.71 6.67 -1.31
CA TYR A 35 14.20 5.83 -2.40
C TYR A 35 12.98 6.47 -3.06
N TYR A 36 13.06 6.74 -4.36
CA TYR A 36 11.95 7.35 -5.11
C TYR A 36 11.15 6.29 -5.86
N LEU A 37 9.83 6.37 -5.78
CA LEU A 37 8.91 5.43 -6.43
C LEU A 37 7.60 6.11 -6.84
N LEU A 38 7.04 5.70 -7.97
CA LEU A 38 5.68 6.06 -8.37
C LEU A 38 4.71 5.04 -7.76
N LEU A 39 3.97 5.44 -6.73
CA LEU A 39 3.01 4.55 -6.06
C LEU A 39 1.66 4.50 -6.80
N PRO A 40 1.08 3.31 -7.04
CA PRO A 40 -0.26 3.16 -7.62
C PRO A 40 -1.34 3.59 -6.61
N ARG A 41 -2.21 4.53 -7.01
CA ARG A 41 -3.27 5.09 -6.14
C ARG A 41 -4.24 4.03 -5.62
N VAL A 42 -4.55 3.02 -6.44
CA VAL A 42 -5.58 2.01 -6.15
C VAL A 42 -5.07 0.83 -5.31
N SER A 43 -3.77 0.77 -5.02
CA SER A 43 -3.15 -0.34 -4.28
C SER A 43 -2.88 0.01 -2.81
N TYR A 44 -2.20 -0.89 -2.11
CA TYR A 44 -1.85 -0.79 -0.69
C TYR A 44 -0.34 -0.68 -0.50
N LEU A 45 0.12 0.11 0.49
CA LEU A 45 1.55 0.36 0.72
C LEU A 45 2.35 -0.95 0.83
N THR A 46 1.93 -1.86 1.72
CA THR A 46 2.63 -3.13 1.99
C THR A 46 2.61 -4.11 0.82
N LEU A 47 1.80 -3.88 -0.22
CA LEU A 47 1.77 -4.71 -1.42
C LEU A 47 2.83 -4.29 -2.45
N VAL A 48 3.15 -2.99 -2.53
CA VAL A 48 3.94 -2.41 -3.63
C VAL A 48 5.33 -1.90 -3.21
N THR A 49 5.65 -1.96 -1.92
CA THR A 49 6.91 -1.43 -1.36
C THR A 49 8.00 -2.49 -1.14
N ASP A 50 7.92 -3.66 -1.79
CA ASP A 50 8.95 -4.73 -1.66
C ASP A 50 10.37 -4.22 -2.00
N LYS A 51 10.50 -3.35 -3.01
CA LYS A 51 11.78 -2.75 -3.41
C LYS A 51 12.29 -1.74 -2.38
N VAL A 52 11.38 -0.96 -1.77
CA VAL A 52 11.69 0.00 -0.70
C VAL A 52 12.21 -0.74 0.53
N LYS A 53 11.51 -1.81 0.94
CA LYS A 53 11.93 -2.67 2.05
C LYS A 53 13.33 -3.25 1.80
N LYS A 54 13.55 -3.85 0.63
CA LYS A 54 14.85 -4.41 0.24
C LYS A 54 15.97 -3.36 0.17
N HIS A 55 15.63 -2.11 -0.17
CA HIS A 55 16.61 -1.02 -0.23
C HIS A 55 17.14 -0.67 1.17
N PHE A 56 16.24 -0.38 2.11
CA PHE A 56 16.63 0.02 3.46
C PHE A 56 17.19 -1.14 4.31
N GLN A 57 16.74 -2.37 4.08
CA GLN A 57 17.32 -3.54 4.76
C GLN A 57 18.82 -3.75 4.45
N LYS A 58 19.36 -3.22 3.33
CA LYS A 58 20.79 -3.33 2.98
C LYS A 58 21.73 -2.47 3.81
N VAL A 59 21.19 -1.56 4.61
CA VAL A 59 21.97 -0.69 5.49
C VAL A 59 21.73 -1.00 6.96
N MET A 60 20.88 -1.98 7.27
CA MET A 60 20.54 -2.40 8.63
C MET A 60 21.21 -3.72 8.98
N ARG A 61 21.50 -3.91 10.28
CA ARG A 61 21.94 -5.21 10.79
C ARG A 61 20.78 -6.17 10.84
N GLN A 62 21.06 -7.46 10.69
CA GLN A 62 20.00 -8.49 10.62
C GLN A 62 19.16 -8.54 11.91
N GLU A 63 19.76 -8.32 13.08
CA GLU A 63 19.03 -8.27 14.36
C GLU A 63 18.10 -7.05 14.51
N ASP A 64 18.33 -5.99 13.74
CA ASP A 64 17.55 -4.74 13.80
C ASP A 64 16.39 -4.72 12.80
N ILE A 65 16.30 -5.72 11.91
CA ILE A 65 15.24 -5.82 10.90
C ILE A 65 13.99 -6.42 11.52
N SER A 66 12.98 -5.59 11.71
CA SER A 66 11.62 -5.97 12.12
C SER A 66 10.58 -5.64 11.03
N GLU A 67 9.30 -5.64 11.39
CA GLU A 67 8.22 -5.27 10.47
C GLU A 67 8.37 -3.81 10.03
N ILE A 68 8.34 -3.58 8.72
CA ILE A 68 8.41 -2.24 8.14
C ILE A 68 7.07 -1.53 8.33
N TRP A 69 7.10 -0.28 8.76
CA TRP A 69 5.94 0.60 8.78
C TRP A 69 6.30 1.99 8.27
N PHE A 70 5.27 2.78 7.97
CA PHE A 70 5.41 4.05 7.28
C PHE A 70 4.68 5.15 8.05
N GLU A 71 5.22 6.36 7.99
CA GLU A 71 4.55 7.55 8.50
C GLU A 71 4.62 8.71 7.51
N TYR A 72 3.72 9.66 7.71
CA TYR A 72 3.77 10.98 7.10
C TYR A 72 3.58 12.03 8.20
N GLU A 73 4.57 12.92 8.38
CA GLU A 73 4.53 14.01 9.37
C GLU A 73 4.09 13.56 10.78
N GLY A 74 4.65 12.45 11.26
CA GLY A 74 4.34 11.86 12.57
C GLY A 74 3.02 11.07 12.64
N THR A 75 2.30 10.93 11.53
CA THR A 75 1.08 10.13 11.45
C THR A 75 1.37 8.75 10.85
N PRO A 76 1.20 7.65 11.60
CA PRO A 76 1.34 6.29 11.07
C PRO A 76 0.35 6.00 9.93
N LEU A 77 0.85 5.50 8.80
CA LEU A 77 0.07 5.24 7.59
C LEU A 77 -0.55 3.83 7.63
N LYS A 78 -1.88 3.79 7.70
CA LYS A 78 -2.65 2.55 7.75
C LYS A 78 -2.57 1.80 6.42
N TRP A 79 -1.81 0.72 6.37
CA TRP A 79 -1.55 -0.04 5.13
C TRP A 79 -2.82 -0.53 4.42
N HIS A 80 -3.89 -0.80 5.18
CA HIS A 80 -5.16 -1.33 4.67
C HIS A 80 -6.06 -0.24 4.07
N TYR A 81 -5.63 1.03 4.09
CA TYR A 81 -6.25 2.12 3.35
C TYR A 81 -5.54 2.25 1.99
N PRO A 82 -6.28 2.47 0.88
CA PRO A 82 -5.66 2.67 -0.43
C PRO A 82 -4.67 3.84 -0.41
N ILE A 83 -3.57 3.71 -1.15
CA ILE A 83 -2.49 4.71 -1.22
C ILE A 83 -3.03 6.08 -1.63
N GLY A 84 -3.90 6.12 -2.64
CA GLY A 84 -4.52 7.36 -3.13
C GLY A 84 -5.34 8.05 -2.06
N LEU A 85 -6.08 7.29 -1.25
CA LEU A 85 -6.87 7.83 -0.12
C LEU A 85 -5.95 8.44 0.94
N LEU A 86 -4.89 7.74 1.34
CA LEU A 86 -3.93 8.24 2.32
C LEU A 86 -3.28 9.56 1.87
N PHE A 87 -2.84 9.61 0.61
CA PHE A 87 -2.26 10.83 0.04
C PHE A 87 -3.28 11.96 -0.05
N ASP A 88 -4.46 11.70 -0.60
CA ASP A 88 -5.47 12.73 -0.80
C ASP A 88 -5.92 13.35 0.54
N LEU A 89 -6.01 12.53 1.59
CA LEU A 89 -6.41 12.96 2.93
C LEU A 89 -5.30 13.71 3.69
N LEU A 90 -4.05 13.29 3.56
CA LEU A 90 -2.97 13.74 4.45
C LEU A 90 -1.98 14.71 3.80
N ALA A 91 -1.75 14.60 2.49
CA ALA A 91 -0.60 15.23 1.83
C ALA A 91 -0.93 15.95 0.51
N SER A 92 -2.21 15.97 0.07
CA SER A 92 -2.60 16.56 -1.22
C SER A 92 -2.35 18.06 -1.34
N SER A 93 -2.33 18.78 -0.22
CA SER A 93 -2.01 20.21 -0.17
C SER A 93 -0.52 20.51 -0.02
N SER A 94 0.31 19.49 0.19
CA SER A 94 1.76 19.59 0.32
C SER A 94 2.44 19.54 -1.04
N ALA A 95 3.67 20.05 -1.12
CA ALA A 95 4.49 19.94 -2.32
C ALA A 95 4.86 18.48 -2.59
N LEU A 96 4.84 18.08 -3.85
CA LEU A 96 5.38 16.79 -4.29
C LEU A 96 6.92 16.81 -4.29
N PRO A 97 7.58 15.64 -4.15
CA PRO A 97 7.00 14.31 -3.96
C PRO A 97 6.39 14.11 -2.56
N TRP A 98 5.49 13.13 -2.42
CA TRP A 98 4.98 12.72 -1.11
C TRP A 98 6.12 12.14 -0.27
N ASN A 99 6.47 12.80 0.83
CA ASN A 99 7.60 12.42 1.69
C ASN A 99 7.14 11.44 2.76
N ILE A 100 7.45 10.16 2.60
CA ILE A 100 7.13 9.10 3.56
C ILE A 100 8.39 8.74 4.34
N THR A 101 8.27 8.69 5.66
CA THR A 101 9.34 8.17 6.51
C THR A 101 9.15 6.66 6.72
N VAL A 102 10.24 5.91 6.58
CA VAL A 102 10.29 4.45 6.75
C VAL A 102 10.84 4.13 8.13
N HIS A 103 10.18 3.21 8.81
CA HIS A 103 10.55 2.71 10.12
C HIS A 103 10.58 1.18 10.12
N PHE A 104 11.40 0.62 10.99
CA PHE A 104 11.44 -0.81 11.30
C PHE A 104 11.20 -1.04 12.79
N LYS A 105 11.66 -0.15 13.67
CA LYS A 105 11.48 -0.27 15.13
C LYS A 105 10.22 0.42 15.62
N SER A 106 9.87 0.17 16.88
CA SER A 106 8.81 0.88 17.60
C SER A 106 7.46 0.90 16.87
N PHE A 107 7.03 -0.26 16.36
CA PHE A 107 5.76 -0.39 15.64
C PHE A 107 4.58 0.16 16.50
N PRO A 108 3.77 1.09 15.96
CA PRO A 108 2.72 1.74 16.73
C PRO A 108 1.46 0.86 16.82
N GLU A 109 1.50 -0.11 17.73
CA GLU A 109 0.45 -1.12 17.97
C GLU A 109 -0.98 -0.56 18.15
N LYS A 110 -1.09 0.68 18.62
CA LYS A 110 -2.38 1.33 18.85
C LYS A 110 -2.98 1.96 17.59
N ASP A 111 -2.14 2.26 16.60
CA ASP A 111 -2.50 3.07 15.43
C ASP A 111 -2.52 2.24 14.13
N LEU A 112 -1.75 1.15 14.09
CA LEU A 112 -1.59 0.29 12.93
C LEU A 112 -1.97 -1.16 13.22
N LEU A 113 -2.57 -1.80 12.21
CA LEU A 113 -2.71 -3.25 12.16
C LEU A 113 -1.42 -3.85 11.60
N HIS A 114 -0.97 -4.99 12.12
CA HIS A 114 0.11 -5.76 11.50
C HIS A 114 -0.27 -6.24 10.09
N CYS A 115 0.74 -6.39 9.23
CA CYS A 115 0.62 -6.94 7.89
C CYS A 115 1.64 -8.08 7.70
N PRO A 116 1.40 -9.26 8.32
CA PRO A 116 2.41 -10.32 8.40
C PRO A 116 2.71 -11.00 7.06
N SER A 117 1.79 -10.90 6.08
CA SER A 117 1.92 -11.57 4.79
C SER A 117 1.06 -10.90 3.71
N LYS A 118 1.32 -11.24 2.44
CA LYS A 118 0.47 -10.84 1.32
C LYS A 118 -0.93 -11.46 1.40
N ASP A 119 -1.06 -12.63 2.03
CA ASP A 119 -2.37 -13.28 2.25
C ASP A 119 -3.27 -12.43 3.17
N ALA A 120 -2.70 -11.70 4.13
CA ALA A 120 -3.46 -10.76 4.96
C ALA A 120 -4.03 -9.59 4.12
N ILE A 121 -3.27 -9.14 3.12
CA ILE A 121 -3.71 -8.10 2.18
C ILE A 121 -4.80 -8.63 1.27
N GLU A 122 -4.65 -9.85 0.70
CA GLU A 122 -5.67 -10.51 -0.11
C GLU A 122 -6.97 -10.70 0.68
N ALA A 123 -6.88 -11.14 1.93
CA ALA A 123 -8.03 -11.33 2.81
C ALA A 123 -8.77 -10.00 3.07
N HIS A 124 -8.04 -8.92 3.36
CA HIS A 124 -8.60 -7.58 3.53
C HIS A 124 -9.30 -7.09 2.26
N PHE A 125 -8.61 -7.16 1.12
CA PHE A 125 -9.17 -6.77 -0.18
C PHE A 125 -10.47 -7.53 -0.49
N MET A 126 -10.47 -8.85 -0.34
CA MET A 126 -11.65 -9.67 -0.57
C MET A 126 -12.78 -9.40 0.44
N SER A 127 -12.45 -9.03 1.67
CA SER A 127 -13.45 -8.60 2.66
C SER A 127 -14.16 -7.32 2.19
N CYS A 128 -13.40 -6.29 1.77
CA CYS A 128 -13.99 -5.05 1.25
C CYS A 128 -14.85 -5.29 0.00
N MET A 129 -14.40 -6.16 -0.92
CA MET A 129 -15.18 -6.52 -2.11
C MET A 129 -16.50 -7.21 -1.76
N LYS A 130 -16.49 -8.13 -0.78
CA LYS A 130 -17.69 -8.82 -0.31
C LYS A 130 -18.67 -7.88 0.38
N GLU A 131 -18.16 -6.96 1.19
CA GLU A 131 -18.98 -5.93 1.84
C GLU A 131 -19.62 -4.99 0.81
N ALA A 132 -18.85 -4.55 -0.18
CA ALA A 132 -19.38 -3.74 -1.28
C ALA A 132 -20.48 -4.48 -2.07
N ASP A 133 -20.31 -5.78 -2.32
CA ASP A 133 -21.34 -6.58 -3.00
C ASP A 133 -22.55 -6.89 -2.11
N ALA A 134 -22.36 -6.98 -0.79
CA ALA A 134 -23.46 -7.08 0.17
C ALA A 134 -24.40 -5.87 0.06
N LEU A 135 -23.83 -4.66 -0.07
CA LEU A 135 -24.61 -3.43 -0.23
C LEU A 135 -25.25 -3.32 -1.62
N LYS A 136 -24.50 -3.64 -2.68
CA LYS A 136 -24.99 -3.49 -4.08
C LYS A 136 -25.99 -4.56 -4.49
N HIS A 137 -25.74 -5.81 -4.11
CA HIS A 137 -26.43 -6.98 -4.66
C HIS A 137 -26.75 -8.04 -3.60
N LYS A 138 -26.72 -7.70 -2.29
CA LYS A 138 -26.95 -8.66 -1.20
C LYS A 138 -26.00 -9.87 -1.27
N SER A 139 -24.76 -9.64 -1.70
CA SER A 139 -23.71 -10.65 -1.89
C SER A 139 -23.99 -11.70 -2.97
N GLN A 140 -25.02 -11.54 -3.80
CA GLN A 140 -25.40 -12.55 -4.79
C GLN A 140 -24.30 -12.74 -5.84
N VAL A 141 -23.80 -11.65 -6.41
CA VAL A 141 -22.84 -11.71 -7.52
C VAL A 141 -21.51 -12.33 -7.06
N ILE A 142 -20.96 -11.86 -5.93
CA ILE A 142 -19.66 -12.35 -5.47
C ILE A 142 -19.71 -13.79 -4.93
N ASN A 143 -20.88 -14.25 -4.43
CA ASN A 143 -21.06 -15.62 -3.96
C ASN A 143 -21.32 -16.62 -5.10
N GLU A 144 -21.82 -16.15 -6.25
CA GLU A 144 -21.98 -16.98 -7.46
C GLU A 144 -20.67 -17.18 -8.24
N MET A 145 -19.68 -16.30 -8.03
CA MET A 145 -18.34 -16.44 -8.62
C MET A 145 -17.60 -17.69 -8.14
N GLN A 146 -16.79 -18.27 -9.02
CA GLN A 146 -15.90 -19.36 -8.64
C GLN A 146 -14.66 -18.82 -7.90
N LYS A 147 -14.02 -19.67 -7.09
CA LYS A 147 -12.79 -19.31 -6.37
C LYS A 147 -11.66 -18.80 -7.29
N LYS A 148 -11.62 -19.27 -8.54
CA LYS A 148 -10.66 -18.79 -9.55
C LYS A 148 -10.91 -17.34 -9.96
N ASP A 149 -12.17 -16.89 -9.94
CA ASP A 149 -12.55 -15.54 -10.34
C ASP A 149 -12.16 -14.55 -9.22
N HIS A 150 -12.34 -14.96 -7.95
CA HIS A 150 -11.82 -14.20 -6.80
C HIS A 150 -10.30 -14.04 -6.86
N LYS A 151 -9.59 -15.12 -7.20
CA LYS A 151 -8.14 -15.05 -7.42
C LYS A 151 -7.76 -14.14 -8.57
N GLN A 152 -8.52 -14.12 -9.67
CA GLN A 152 -8.24 -13.24 -10.80
C GLN A 152 -8.37 -11.76 -10.40
N LEU A 153 -9.38 -11.40 -9.61
CA LEU A 153 -9.52 -10.02 -9.08
C LEU A 153 -8.29 -9.61 -8.25
N TRP A 154 -7.83 -10.49 -7.36
CA TRP A 154 -6.64 -10.24 -6.55
C TRP A 154 -5.36 -10.14 -7.39
N MET A 155 -5.15 -11.08 -8.31
CA MET A 155 -3.97 -11.08 -9.18
C MET A 155 -3.92 -9.82 -10.05
N GLY A 156 -5.07 -9.35 -10.56
CA GLY A 156 -5.15 -8.09 -11.30
C GLY A 156 -4.65 -6.90 -10.49
N LEU A 157 -5.12 -6.77 -9.24
CA LEU A 157 -4.65 -5.71 -8.33
C LEU A 157 -3.15 -5.85 -7.99
N GLN A 158 -2.68 -7.07 -7.73
CA GLN A 158 -1.30 -7.32 -7.30
C GLN A 158 -0.28 -7.06 -8.43
N ASN A 159 -0.63 -7.44 -9.66
CA ASN A 159 0.26 -7.35 -10.80
C ASN A 159 0.14 -6.03 -11.58
N ASP A 160 -0.86 -5.19 -11.26
CA ASP A 160 -1.17 -3.98 -12.03
C ASP A 160 -1.58 -4.34 -13.48
N ASP A 161 -2.28 -5.48 -13.63
CA ASP A 161 -2.79 -6.00 -14.92
C ASP A 161 -4.12 -5.31 -15.29
N ASP A 162 -4.32 -5.01 -16.58
CA ASP A 162 -5.54 -4.44 -17.19
C ASP A 162 -6.49 -5.55 -17.69
#